data_AF-A0A6B2KZF4-F1
#
_entry.id   AF-A0A6B2KZF4-F1
#
_cell.length_a   1.000
_cell.length_b   1.000
_cell.length_c   1.000
_cell.angle_alpha   90.00
_cell.angle_beta   90.00
_cell.angle_gamma   90.00
#
_symmetry.space_group_name_H-M   'P 1'
#
loop_
_entity.id
_entity.type
_entity.pdbx_description
1 polymer ?
#
loop_
_entity_poly.entity_id
_entity_poly.type
_entity_poly.pdbx_seq_one_letter_code
_entity_poly.pdbx_strand_id
1 'polypeptide(L)'
;MEEEAKANLKNVIASRKQTVQKSRSDLEMEEEERKDLERAQIRAEATMNLKAQIEAQKAEKAQKEAAEAEKLRQKLLAEEMAQEQAAQYLKSQIEARKAEKEARATKDHEERLARILAEEAAEREAAEQLRRQIEAKKAERQAKLEAEHEDRVREIQLQEDASASATSALRSQINLQKQERLARESAEHEKRMAELARQEQAEKEAVLNLKLRIEQQKAEKSQREEIEHRKRLEQLQAQEESERQASAAIRAQIEAQKAERRAKQEQDHQTNMLKFQEQEEAERKAIASLKAQIEAQKVEAAQRQRQQDLKAKQREEEERLALQQAHQALLSSIDHQRREASRKEQEQHRKAEAAQEDIDRAYLDAIASIKTSIEVHRAEKARKEAEEAEQRLSKLLAEEQAQKEATKALLATIEQKRVEKALREQAEHEERMRELEAQERAEAAAAAAIRAQIEARKAEKASKSQGEHEGRMKELEMKAEEEKKATELLRASIEQRKAERASREEAEHLKLVLEIQEEENREKEAMLGLKRKIEAQRAEVAARNAQKERAEMEEALLEERAKAEAVEALRASIERAKEEAAQKRAMEEMKEMELAVAEQEQKEEALRQLKEKIDSAKTDKKQQ
;
A
#
# COMPACT_ATOMS: atom_id res chain seq x y z
N MET A 1 -59.05 156.60 29.21
CA MET A 1 -57.66 156.31 29.59
C MET A 1 -57.51 155.09 30.52
N GLU A 2 -58.42 154.85 31.48
CA GLU A 2 -58.29 153.70 32.40
C GLU A 2 -58.65 152.32 31.79
N GLU A 3 -59.63 152.25 30.88
CA GLU A 3 -59.98 150.98 30.19
C GLU A 3 -58.91 150.51 29.21
N GLU A 4 -58.23 151.43 28.54
CA GLU A 4 -57.16 151.15 27.59
C GLU A 4 -55.92 150.57 28.29
N ALA A 5 -55.62 151.05 29.50
CA ALA A 5 -54.60 150.47 30.36
C ALA A 5 -54.95 149.04 30.81
N LYS A 6 -56.22 148.74 31.12
CA LYS A 6 -56.68 147.38 31.46
C LYS A 6 -56.65 146.43 30.27
N ALA A 7 -56.97 146.91 29.06
CA ALA A 7 -56.88 146.12 27.83
C ALA A 7 -55.42 145.79 27.48
N ASN A 8 -54.50 146.77 27.59
CA ASN A 8 -53.07 146.54 27.40
C ASN A 8 -52.51 145.57 28.46
N LEU A 9 -52.91 145.68 29.72
CA LEU A 9 -52.48 144.74 30.76
C LEU A 9 -52.95 143.30 30.46
N LYS A 10 -54.19 143.11 29.99
CA LYS A 10 -54.71 141.80 29.57
C LYS A 10 -53.95 141.21 28.39
N ASN A 11 -53.62 142.03 27.38
CA ASN A 11 -52.83 141.58 26.24
C ASN A 11 -51.40 141.21 26.65
N VAL A 12 -50.77 141.98 27.54
CA VAL A 12 -49.44 141.66 28.09
C VAL A 12 -49.49 140.36 28.90
N ILE A 13 -50.53 140.14 29.72
CA ILE A 13 -50.70 138.90 30.49
C ILE A 13 -50.96 137.71 29.57
N ALA A 14 -51.79 137.86 28.52
CA ALA A 14 -52.08 136.80 27.56
C ALA A 14 -50.85 136.42 26.73
N SER A 15 -50.11 137.40 26.21
CA SER A 15 -48.84 137.17 25.50
C SER A 15 -47.82 136.50 26.43
N ARG A 16 -47.67 136.96 27.67
CA ARG A 16 -46.74 136.35 28.64
C ARG A 16 -47.15 134.93 29.01
N LYS A 17 -48.46 134.64 29.12
CA LYS A 17 -48.97 133.29 29.35
C LYS A 17 -48.69 132.36 28.16
N GLN A 18 -48.84 132.85 26.93
CA GLN A 18 -48.44 132.11 25.72
C GLN A 18 -46.93 131.88 25.67
N THR A 19 -46.10 132.88 26.00
CA THR A 19 -44.64 132.70 26.06
C THR A 19 -44.26 131.65 27.09
N VAL A 20 -44.86 131.68 28.28
CA VAL A 20 -44.61 130.69 29.34
C VAL A 20 -45.10 129.29 28.95
N GLN A 21 -46.25 129.17 28.30
CA GLN A 21 -46.74 127.88 27.80
C GLN A 21 -45.85 127.31 26.70
N LYS A 22 -45.37 128.16 25.78
CA LYS A 22 -44.45 127.74 24.74
C LYS A 22 -43.12 127.30 25.34
N SER A 23 -42.52 128.08 26.24
CA SER A 23 -41.28 127.70 26.92
C SER A 23 -41.42 126.41 27.73
N ARG A 24 -42.59 126.16 28.33
CA ARG A 24 -42.87 124.91 29.03
C ARG A 24 -42.99 123.73 28.07
N SER A 25 -43.67 123.88 26.94
CA SER A 25 -43.77 122.85 25.91
C SER A 25 -42.41 122.55 25.28
N ASP A 26 -41.60 123.57 25.02
CA ASP A 26 -40.24 123.44 24.47
C ASP A 26 -39.34 122.71 25.48
N LEU A 27 -39.43 123.03 26.78
CA LEU A 27 -38.73 122.30 27.85
C LEU A 27 -39.21 120.85 27.98
N GLU A 28 -40.52 120.59 27.88
CA GLU A 28 -41.08 119.23 27.94
C GLU A 28 -40.60 118.39 26.75
N MET A 29 -40.52 118.96 25.54
CA MET A 29 -39.93 118.27 24.38
C MET A 29 -38.42 118.04 24.54
N GLU A 30 -37.64 119.01 25.03
CA GLU A 30 -36.22 118.82 25.30
C GLU A 30 -35.97 117.74 26.37
N GLU A 31 -36.82 117.65 27.39
CA GLU A 31 -36.77 116.57 28.38
C GLU A 31 -37.12 115.20 27.78
N GLU A 32 -38.08 115.14 26.85
CA GLU A 32 -38.47 113.92 26.17
C GLU A 32 -37.39 113.45 25.18
N GLU A 33 -36.78 114.36 24.42
CA GLU A 33 -35.61 114.08 23.57
C GLU A 33 -34.41 113.58 24.39
N ARG A 34 -34.15 114.17 25.57
CA ARG A 34 -33.10 113.67 26.48
C ARG A 34 -33.40 112.26 26.98
N LYS A 35 -34.65 111.96 27.34
CA LYS A 35 -35.05 110.61 27.77
C LYS A 35 -34.94 109.60 26.64
N ASP A 36 -35.26 109.97 25.41
CA ASP A 36 -35.14 109.09 24.26
C ASP A 36 -33.67 108.86 23.85
N LEU A 37 -32.81 109.89 23.97
CA LEU A 37 -31.35 109.74 23.85
C LEU A 37 -30.79 108.80 24.92
N GLU A 38 -31.21 108.94 26.17
CA GLU A 38 -30.80 108.07 27.27
C GLU A 38 -31.27 106.62 27.03
N ARG A 39 -32.53 106.43 26.59
CA ARG A 39 -33.06 105.11 26.20
C ARG A 39 -32.29 104.51 25.02
N ALA A 40 -31.90 105.32 24.04
CA ALA A 40 -31.10 104.86 22.89
C ALA A 40 -29.69 104.45 23.31
N GLN A 41 -29.05 105.19 24.23
CA GLN A 41 -27.74 104.85 24.80
C GLN A 41 -27.80 103.53 25.58
N ILE A 42 -28.80 103.37 26.46
CA ILE A 42 -29.01 102.12 27.21
C ILE A 42 -29.22 100.92 26.27
N ARG A 43 -29.98 101.10 25.18
CA ARG A 43 -30.18 100.04 24.16
C ARG A 43 -28.89 99.73 23.40
N ALA A 44 -28.09 100.73 23.06
CA ALA A 44 -26.80 100.53 22.39
C ALA A 44 -25.82 99.78 23.29
N GLU A 45 -25.73 100.16 24.57
CA GLU A 45 -24.90 99.46 25.58
C GLU A 45 -25.37 98.02 25.80
N ALA A 46 -26.68 97.79 25.93
CA ALA A 46 -27.24 96.43 26.05
C ALA A 46 -26.92 95.57 24.81
N THR A 47 -26.96 96.15 23.61
CA THR A 47 -26.63 95.45 22.37
C THR A 47 -25.13 95.14 22.29
N MET A 48 -24.25 96.05 22.72
CA MET A 48 -22.81 95.80 22.78
C MET A 48 -22.48 94.70 23.80
N ASN A 49 -23.11 94.72 24.97
CA ASN A 49 -22.94 93.68 26.00
C ASN A 49 -23.41 92.31 25.50
N LEU A 50 -24.54 92.25 24.79
CA LEU A 50 -25.04 90.99 24.22
C LEU A 50 -24.09 90.44 23.14
N LYS A 51 -23.57 91.30 22.26
CA LYS A 51 -22.57 90.90 21.25
C LYS A 51 -21.29 90.37 21.90
N ALA A 52 -20.79 91.06 22.93
CA ALA A 52 -19.62 90.63 23.67
C ALA A 52 -19.85 89.27 24.37
N GLN A 53 -21.04 89.02 24.93
CA GLN A 53 -21.40 87.72 25.52
C GLN A 53 -21.44 86.61 24.46
N ILE A 54 -22.01 86.86 23.28
CA ILE A 54 -22.06 85.88 22.19
C ILE A 54 -20.65 85.56 21.68
N GLU A 55 -19.79 86.56 21.53
CA GLU A 55 -18.39 86.36 21.13
C GLU A 55 -17.61 85.57 22.19
N ALA A 56 -17.80 85.89 23.48
CA ALA A 56 -17.19 85.15 24.59
C ALA A 56 -17.66 83.68 24.61
N GLN A 57 -18.95 83.41 24.39
CA GLN A 57 -19.49 82.05 24.31
C GLN A 57 -18.95 81.28 23.10
N LYS A 58 -18.82 81.94 21.93
CA LYS A 58 -18.19 81.34 20.75
C LYS A 58 -16.72 81.01 20.99
N ALA A 59 -15.98 81.91 21.63
CA ALA A 59 -14.59 81.68 21.99
C ALA A 59 -14.45 80.52 23.01
N GLU A 60 -15.32 80.45 24.01
CA GLU A 60 -15.34 79.36 24.98
C GLU A 60 -15.66 78.00 24.32
N LYS A 61 -16.64 77.97 23.41
CA LYS A 61 -16.97 76.77 22.64
C LYS A 61 -15.78 76.31 21.77
N ALA A 62 -15.14 77.23 21.06
CA ALA A 62 -13.96 76.93 20.25
C ALA A 62 -12.78 76.41 21.11
N GLN A 63 -12.58 76.96 22.31
CA GLN A 63 -11.57 76.47 23.25
C GLN A 63 -11.87 75.06 23.75
N LYS A 64 -13.15 74.74 24.05
CA LYS A 64 -13.56 73.38 24.45
C LYS A 64 -13.35 72.38 23.32
N GLU A 65 -13.75 72.72 22.09
CA GLU A 65 -13.54 71.88 20.91
C GLU A 65 -12.04 71.66 20.63
N ALA A 66 -11.21 72.69 20.76
CA ALA A 66 -9.76 72.56 20.62
C ALA A 66 -9.14 71.66 21.70
N ALA A 67 -9.57 71.81 22.96
CA ALA A 67 -9.10 70.96 24.06
C ALA A 67 -9.53 69.49 23.90
N GLU A 68 -10.73 69.23 23.38
CA GLU A 68 -11.19 67.87 23.07
C GLU A 68 -10.42 67.26 21.90
N ALA A 69 -10.14 68.04 20.84
CA ALA A 69 -9.32 67.61 19.72
C ALA A 69 -7.88 67.27 20.17
N GLU A 70 -7.30 68.06 21.07
CA GLU A 70 -5.97 67.80 21.63
C GLU A 70 -5.96 66.52 22.48
N LYS A 71 -6.99 66.30 23.32
CA LYS A 71 -7.16 65.05 24.08
C LYS A 71 -7.29 63.83 23.15
N LEU A 72 -8.03 63.95 22.05
CA LEU A 72 -8.14 62.87 21.06
C LEU A 72 -6.78 62.57 20.42
N ARG A 73 -6.03 63.60 20.05
CA ARG A 73 -4.69 63.46 19.46
C ARG A 73 -3.71 62.80 20.42
N GLN A 74 -3.74 63.15 21.70
CA GLN A 74 -2.92 62.49 22.72
C GLN A 74 -3.29 61.02 22.91
N LYS A 75 -4.59 60.68 22.88
CA LYS A 75 -5.05 59.29 22.95
C LYS A 75 -4.58 58.47 21.74
N LEU A 76 -4.73 59.00 20.53
CA LEU A 76 -4.28 58.33 19.31
C LEU A 76 -2.77 58.10 19.30
N LEU A 77 -1.98 59.08 19.75
CA LEU A 77 -0.52 58.93 19.86
C LEU A 77 -0.15 57.85 20.89
N ALA A 78 -0.84 57.79 22.03
CA ALA A 78 -0.62 56.75 23.03
C ALA A 78 -1.00 55.35 22.50
N GLU A 79 -2.06 55.26 21.71
CA GLU A 79 -2.48 54.02 21.05
C GLU A 79 -1.45 53.57 20.00
N GLU A 80 -0.95 54.48 19.17
CA GLU A 80 0.10 54.20 18.17
C GLU A 80 1.39 53.69 18.83
N MET A 81 1.84 54.36 19.91
CA MET A 81 2.99 53.90 20.69
C MET A 81 2.78 52.51 21.31
N ALA A 82 1.57 52.23 21.82
CA ALA A 82 1.24 50.91 22.37
C ALA A 82 1.21 49.82 21.29
N GLN A 83 0.69 50.13 20.10
CA GLN A 83 0.70 49.23 18.95
C GLN A 83 2.13 48.96 18.47
N GLU A 84 2.99 49.97 18.42
CA GLU A 84 4.40 49.81 18.04
C GLU A 84 5.16 48.92 19.04
N GLN A 85 4.95 49.13 20.33
CA GLN A 85 5.52 48.26 21.37
C GLN A 85 5.02 46.82 21.26
N ALA A 86 3.72 46.61 21.01
CA ALA A 86 3.17 45.28 20.78
C ALA A 86 3.77 44.61 19.53
N ALA A 87 3.95 45.37 18.44
CA ALA A 87 4.58 44.88 17.22
C ALA A 87 6.05 44.49 17.43
N GLN A 88 6.82 45.32 18.17
CA GLN A 88 8.21 44.99 18.53
C GLN A 88 8.29 43.75 19.41
N TYR A 89 7.39 43.60 20.39
CA TYR A 89 7.32 42.42 21.24
C TYR A 89 7.02 41.15 20.42
N LEU A 90 6.02 41.20 19.54
CA LEU A 90 5.68 40.07 18.65
C LEU A 90 6.85 39.72 17.71
N LYS A 91 7.53 40.72 17.16
CA LYS A 91 8.70 40.51 16.31
C LYS A 91 9.81 39.78 17.08
N SER A 92 10.11 40.21 18.31
CA SER A 92 11.11 39.56 19.16
C SER A 92 10.76 38.11 19.49
N GLN A 93 9.47 37.81 19.75
CA GLN A 93 9.02 36.43 19.97
C GLN A 93 9.15 35.56 18.73
N ILE A 94 8.83 36.10 17.55
CA ILE A 94 8.97 35.37 16.28
C ILE A 94 10.44 35.04 16.02
N GLU A 95 11.35 35.99 16.22
CA GLU A 95 12.79 35.78 16.08
C GLU A 95 13.31 34.74 17.08
N ALA A 96 12.91 34.81 18.35
CA ALA A 96 13.27 33.82 19.36
C ALA A 96 12.77 32.41 18.99
N ARG A 97 11.53 32.28 18.51
CA ARG A 97 10.98 30.98 18.07
C ARG A 97 11.67 30.45 16.82
N LYS A 98 12.11 31.31 15.90
CA LYS A 98 12.91 30.90 14.74
C LYS A 98 14.27 30.37 15.19
N ALA A 99 14.97 31.10 16.04
CA ALA A 99 16.25 30.66 16.60
C ALA A 99 16.13 29.34 17.39
N GLU A 100 15.06 29.17 18.17
CA GLU A 100 14.80 27.91 18.88
C GLU A 100 14.57 26.73 17.92
N LYS A 101 13.78 26.93 16.85
CA LYS A 101 13.56 25.89 15.83
C LYS A 101 14.84 25.50 15.12
N GLU A 102 15.67 26.48 14.76
CA GLU A 102 16.98 26.24 14.12
C GLU A 102 17.90 25.47 15.07
N ALA A 103 18.00 25.86 16.34
CA ALA A 103 18.80 25.16 17.35
C ALA A 103 18.32 23.72 17.62
N ARG A 104 17.00 23.47 17.57
CA ARG A 104 16.46 22.11 17.66
C ARG A 104 16.79 21.29 16.42
N ALA A 105 16.68 21.88 15.23
CA ALA A 105 17.00 21.17 13.98
C ALA A 105 18.48 20.80 13.88
N THR A 106 19.40 21.67 14.32
CA THR A 106 20.83 21.35 14.36
C THR A 106 21.12 20.24 15.37
N LYS A 107 20.55 20.33 16.57
CA LYS A 107 20.71 19.29 17.59
C LYS A 107 20.16 17.93 17.13
N ASP A 108 18.97 17.90 16.53
CA ASP A 108 18.38 16.67 15.98
C ASP A 108 19.26 16.08 14.86
N HIS A 109 19.89 16.92 14.03
CA HIS A 109 20.82 16.47 13.00
C HIS A 109 22.10 15.89 13.59
N GLU A 110 22.68 16.52 14.61
CA GLU A 110 23.84 16.01 15.35
C GLU A 110 23.54 14.66 16.03
N GLU A 111 22.37 14.54 16.69
CA GLU A 111 21.94 13.28 17.30
C GLU A 111 21.73 12.17 16.26
N ARG A 112 21.19 12.49 15.07
CA ARG A 112 21.06 11.53 13.96
C ARG A 112 22.41 11.07 13.44
N LEU A 113 23.36 11.98 13.23
CA LEU A 113 24.72 11.61 12.82
C LEU A 113 25.40 10.72 13.86
N ALA A 114 25.26 11.06 15.15
CA ALA A 114 25.82 10.25 16.22
C ALA A 114 25.21 8.83 16.24
N ARG A 115 23.90 8.69 16.01
CA ARG A 115 23.25 7.37 15.90
C ARG A 115 23.74 6.58 14.69
N ILE A 116 23.85 7.19 13.52
CA ILE A 116 24.36 6.53 12.31
C ILE A 116 25.79 6.03 12.54
N LEU A 117 26.65 6.86 13.14
CA LEU A 117 28.03 6.46 13.44
C LEU A 117 28.09 5.31 14.46
N ALA A 118 27.20 5.30 15.47
CA ALA A 118 27.11 4.21 16.43
C ALA A 118 26.59 2.91 15.79
N GLU A 119 25.62 3.00 14.88
CA GLU A 119 25.09 1.88 14.11
C GLU A 119 26.16 1.30 13.17
N GLU A 120 26.88 2.14 12.42
CA GLU A 120 28.02 1.69 11.60
C GLU A 120 29.11 1.01 12.43
N ALA A 121 29.40 1.50 13.65
CA ALA A 121 30.37 0.86 14.53
C ALA A 121 29.89 -0.53 15.00
N ALA A 122 28.63 -0.65 15.38
CA ALA A 122 28.03 -1.93 15.78
C ALA A 122 27.98 -2.94 14.62
N GLU A 123 27.66 -2.49 13.40
CA GLU A 123 27.69 -3.32 12.20
C GLU A 123 29.10 -3.81 11.86
N ARG A 124 30.12 -2.96 11.99
CA ARG A 124 31.52 -3.36 11.82
C ARG A 124 31.93 -4.42 12.85
N GLU A 125 31.55 -4.24 14.10
CA GLU A 125 31.86 -5.21 15.16
C GLU A 125 31.16 -6.56 14.90
N ALA A 126 29.89 -6.54 14.50
CA ALA A 126 29.15 -7.75 14.11
C ALA A 126 29.78 -8.46 12.90
N ALA A 127 30.20 -7.69 11.88
CA ALA A 127 30.89 -8.24 10.71
C ALA A 127 32.24 -8.88 11.08
N GLU A 128 33.01 -8.27 11.99
CA GLU A 128 34.25 -8.86 12.50
C GLU A 128 33.99 -10.15 13.30
N GLN A 129 32.95 -10.19 14.13
CA GLN A 129 32.57 -11.41 14.84
C GLN A 129 32.20 -12.53 13.89
N LEU A 130 31.43 -12.25 12.83
CA LEU A 130 31.10 -13.24 11.80
C LEU A 130 32.35 -13.74 11.06
N ARG A 131 33.29 -12.84 10.72
CA ARG A 131 34.57 -13.24 10.11
C ARG A 131 35.35 -14.20 11.01
N ARG A 132 35.46 -13.90 12.30
CA ARG A 132 36.11 -14.80 13.28
C ARG A 132 35.42 -16.15 13.38
N GLN A 133 34.08 -16.19 13.38
CA GLN A 133 33.33 -17.45 13.39
C GLN A 133 33.56 -18.28 12.12
N ILE A 134 33.59 -17.63 10.95
CA ILE A 134 33.88 -18.29 9.68
C ILE A 134 35.31 -18.85 9.67
N GLU A 135 36.30 -18.08 10.13
CA GLU A 135 37.68 -18.54 10.23
C GLU A 135 37.83 -19.71 11.20
N ALA A 136 37.17 -19.65 12.37
CA ALA A 136 37.16 -20.75 13.33
C ALA A 136 36.55 -22.04 12.72
N LYS A 137 35.40 -21.93 12.02
CA LYS A 137 34.80 -23.08 11.33
C LYS A 137 35.66 -23.63 10.20
N LYS A 138 36.37 -22.76 9.47
CA LYS A 138 37.33 -23.20 8.45
C LYS A 138 38.48 -23.98 9.08
N ALA A 139 39.04 -23.49 10.18
CA ALA A 139 40.10 -24.17 10.92
C ALA A 139 39.63 -25.52 11.48
N GLU A 140 38.42 -25.57 12.06
CA GLU A 140 37.82 -26.81 12.56
C GLU A 140 37.62 -27.84 11.44
N ARG A 141 37.09 -27.42 10.28
CA ARG A 141 36.91 -28.30 9.12
C ARG A 141 38.24 -28.81 8.60
N GLN A 142 39.27 -27.97 8.57
CA GLN A 142 40.60 -28.36 8.14
C GLN A 142 41.24 -29.37 9.09
N ALA A 143 41.14 -29.15 10.40
CA ALA A 143 41.61 -30.11 11.40
C ALA A 143 40.88 -31.46 11.29
N LYS A 144 39.57 -31.45 11.00
CA LYS A 144 38.79 -32.68 10.77
C LYS A 144 39.26 -33.44 9.53
N LEU A 145 39.52 -32.75 8.42
CA LEU A 145 40.05 -33.36 7.20
C LEU A 145 41.45 -33.95 7.42
N GLU A 146 42.31 -33.27 8.18
CA GLU A 146 43.63 -33.77 8.55
C GLU A 146 43.53 -35.04 9.41
N ALA A 147 42.63 -35.05 10.41
CA ALA A 147 42.38 -36.24 11.24
C ALA A 147 41.83 -37.42 10.42
N GLU A 148 40.86 -37.19 9.52
CA GLU A 148 40.33 -38.24 8.64
C GLU A 148 41.41 -38.80 7.69
N HIS A 149 42.34 -37.94 7.22
CA HIS A 149 43.46 -38.39 6.40
C HIS A 149 44.44 -39.25 7.21
N GLU A 150 44.78 -38.85 8.44
CA GLU A 150 45.61 -39.65 9.34
C GLU A 150 45.00 -41.02 9.62
N ASP A 151 43.70 -41.09 9.89
CA ASP A 151 43.00 -42.35 10.12
C ASP A 151 42.99 -43.25 8.87
N ARG A 152 42.78 -42.67 7.67
CA ARG A 152 42.90 -43.43 6.41
C ARG A 152 44.30 -43.96 6.18
N VAL A 153 45.34 -43.18 6.48
CA VAL A 153 46.73 -43.63 6.35
C VAL A 153 46.99 -44.81 7.31
N ARG A 154 46.49 -44.74 8.55
CA ARG A 154 46.59 -45.87 9.50
C ARG A 154 45.84 -47.10 9.01
N GLU A 155 44.66 -46.95 8.43
CA GLU A 155 43.87 -48.06 7.89
C GLU A 155 44.60 -48.73 6.71
N ILE A 156 45.19 -47.94 5.81
CA ILE A 156 45.99 -48.45 4.70
C ILE A 156 47.20 -49.23 5.24
N GLN A 157 47.92 -48.68 6.22
CA GLN A 157 49.06 -49.37 6.84
C GLN A 157 48.65 -50.70 7.48
N LEU A 158 47.52 -50.73 8.20
CA LEU A 158 46.96 -51.97 8.75
C LEU A 158 46.61 -52.99 7.67
N GLN A 159 46.05 -52.55 6.54
CA GLN A 159 45.77 -53.43 5.40
C GLN A 159 47.04 -53.94 4.71
N GLU A 160 48.07 -53.10 4.58
CA GLU A 160 49.38 -53.49 4.05
C GLU A 160 50.07 -54.51 4.96
N ASP A 161 50.06 -54.29 6.27
CA ASP A 161 50.61 -55.21 7.26
C ASP A 161 49.85 -56.55 7.27
N ALA A 162 48.52 -56.51 7.21
CA ALA A 162 47.69 -57.72 7.10
C ALA A 162 47.98 -58.49 5.79
N SER A 163 48.18 -57.78 4.68
CA SER A 163 48.51 -58.37 3.38
C SER A 163 49.92 -58.97 3.36
N ALA A 164 50.89 -58.29 3.98
CA ALA A 164 52.25 -58.79 4.16
C ALA A 164 52.26 -60.05 5.04
N SER A 165 51.50 -60.04 6.14
CA SER A 165 51.32 -61.19 7.04
C SER A 165 50.68 -62.38 6.31
N ALA A 166 49.61 -62.15 5.53
CA ALA A 166 48.98 -63.19 4.71
C ALA A 166 49.94 -63.75 3.65
N THR A 167 50.73 -62.90 3.01
CA THR A 167 51.74 -63.31 2.01
C THR A 167 52.84 -64.15 2.66
N SER A 168 53.28 -63.78 3.87
CA SER A 168 54.27 -64.54 4.65
C SER A 168 53.73 -65.92 5.06
N ALA A 169 52.47 -65.98 5.51
CA ALA A 169 51.80 -67.23 5.85
C ALA A 169 51.69 -68.17 4.64
N LEU A 170 51.29 -67.64 3.48
CA LEU A 170 51.21 -68.40 2.22
C LEU A 170 52.58 -68.91 1.79
N ARG A 171 53.64 -68.09 1.86
CA ARG A 171 55.01 -68.53 1.56
C ARG A 171 55.46 -69.67 2.49
N SER A 172 55.14 -69.57 3.78
CA SER A 172 55.46 -70.61 4.76
C SER A 172 54.72 -71.91 4.45
N GLN A 173 53.43 -71.84 4.10
CA GLN A 173 52.62 -73.00 3.71
C GLN A 173 53.14 -73.67 2.43
N ILE A 174 53.52 -72.88 1.40
CA ILE A 174 54.11 -73.40 0.17
C ILE A 174 55.44 -74.12 0.46
N ASN A 175 56.27 -73.58 1.34
CA ASN A 175 57.53 -74.22 1.73
C ASN A 175 57.30 -75.53 2.48
N LEU A 176 56.30 -75.58 3.37
CA LEU A 176 55.91 -76.81 4.07
C LEU A 176 55.44 -77.88 3.07
N GLN A 177 54.55 -77.52 2.14
CA GLN A 177 54.07 -78.43 1.09
C GLN A 177 55.20 -78.93 0.18
N LYS A 178 56.18 -78.09 -0.15
CA LYS A 178 57.37 -78.50 -0.89
C LYS A 178 58.20 -79.53 -0.12
N GLN A 179 58.40 -79.33 1.19
CA GLN A 179 59.11 -80.29 2.03
C GLN A 179 58.35 -81.61 2.15
N GLU A 180 57.03 -81.57 2.36
CA GLU A 180 56.20 -82.77 2.39
C GLU A 180 56.23 -83.54 1.07
N ARG A 181 56.20 -82.82 -0.07
CA ARG A 181 56.32 -83.43 -1.39
C ARG A 181 57.67 -84.11 -1.60
N LEU A 182 58.77 -83.44 -1.24
CA LEU A 182 60.12 -84.00 -1.32
C LEU A 182 60.26 -85.25 -0.42
N ALA A 183 59.67 -85.23 0.77
CA ALA A 183 59.65 -86.39 1.66
C ALA A 183 58.85 -87.57 1.06
N ARG A 184 57.72 -87.30 0.40
CA ARG A 184 56.95 -88.33 -0.31
C ARG A 184 57.70 -88.91 -1.50
N GLU A 185 58.32 -88.06 -2.33
CA GLU A 185 59.13 -88.50 -3.47
C GLU A 185 60.32 -89.37 -3.01
N SER A 186 60.97 -89.01 -1.90
CA SER A 186 62.02 -89.83 -1.28
C SER A 186 61.51 -91.19 -0.80
N ALA A 187 60.37 -91.23 -0.09
CA ALA A 187 59.79 -92.47 0.40
C ALA A 187 59.29 -93.38 -0.74
N GLU A 188 58.78 -92.82 -1.83
CA GLU A 188 58.39 -93.58 -3.03
C GLU A 188 59.61 -94.13 -3.77
N HIS A 189 60.71 -93.38 -3.86
CA HIS A 189 61.95 -93.86 -4.43
C HIS A 189 62.54 -95.03 -3.62
N GLU A 190 62.55 -94.95 -2.29
CA GLU A 190 62.96 -96.06 -1.42
C GLU A 190 62.10 -97.31 -1.62
N LYS A 191 60.78 -97.16 -1.73
CA LYS A 191 59.88 -98.28 -2.03
C LYS A 191 60.18 -98.93 -3.38
N ARG A 192 60.42 -98.14 -4.43
CA ARG A 192 60.80 -98.66 -5.76
C ARG A 192 62.14 -99.39 -5.73
N MET A 193 63.12 -98.88 -5.00
CA MET A 193 64.42 -99.55 -4.84
C MET A 193 64.27 -100.89 -4.09
N ALA A 194 63.40 -100.95 -3.08
CA ALA A 194 63.10 -102.19 -2.37
C ALA A 194 62.34 -103.21 -3.24
N GLU A 195 61.40 -102.76 -4.08
CA GLU A 195 60.70 -103.61 -5.05
C GLU A 195 61.64 -104.17 -6.13
N LEU A 196 62.53 -103.34 -6.68
CA LEU A 196 63.53 -103.76 -7.66
C LEU A 196 64.48 -104.81 -7.06
N ALA A 197 64.93 -104.63 -5.81
CA ALA A 197 65.76 -105.63 -5.12
C ALA A 197 65.04 -106.97 -4.93
N ARG A 198 63.73 -106.96 -4.66
CA ARG A 198 62.91 -108.18 -4.58
C ARG A 198 62.72 -108.84 -5.95
N GLN A 199 62.51 -108.05 -7.00
CA GLN A 199 62.43 -108.57 -8.37
C GLN A 199 63.74 -109.23 -8.78
N GLU A 200 64.89 -108.63 -8.49
CA GLU A 200 66.20 -109.21 -8.81
C GLU A 200 66.45 -110.55 -8.09
N GLN A 201 66.00 -110.69 -6.83
CA GLN A 201 66.05 -111.98 -6.11
C GLN A 201 65.13 -113.02 -6.74
N ALA A 202 63.89 -112.64 -7.07
CA ALA A 202 62.93 -113.54 -7.71
C ALA A 202 63.41 -114.01 -9.10
N GLU A 203 64.07 -113.13 -9.87
CA GLU A 203 64.66 -113.48 -11.16
C GLU A 203 65.85 -114.44 -11.02
N LYS A 204 66.71 -114.26 -10.01
CA LYS A 204 67.82 -115.20 -9.73
C LYS A 204 67.31 -116.60 -9.38
N GLU A 205 66.24 -116.69 -8.59
CA GLU A 205 65.58 -117.96 -8.26
C GLU A 205 64.89 -118.58 -9.49
N ALA A 206 64.25 -117.77 -10.33
CA ALA A 206 63.64 -118.23 -11.59
C ALA A 206 64.67 -118.78 -12.58
N VAL A 207 65.84 -118.15 -12.70
CA VAL A 207 66.94 -118.63 -13.56
C VAL A 207 67.51 -119.97 -13.06
N LEU A 208 67.63 -120.16 -11.75
CA LEU A 208 68.03 -121.44 -11.16
C LEU A 208 67.01 -122.55 -11.47
N ASN A 209 65.71 -122.25 -11.31
CA ASN A 209 64.64 -123.18 -11.67
C ASN A 209 64.59 -123.49 -13.18
N LEU A 210 64.85 -122.51 -14.04
CA LEU A 210 64.90 -122.71 -15.49
C LEU A 210 66.09 -123.60 -15.91
N LYS A 211 67.26 -123.46 -15.27
CA LYS A 211 68.40 -124.37 -15.52
C LYS A 211 68.04 -125.82 -15.18
N LEU A 212 67.39 -126.04 -14.04
CA LEU A 212 66.94 -127.36 -13.61
C LEU A 212 65.90 -127.95 -14.59
N ARG A 213 64.99 -127.11 -15.09
CA ARG A 213 63.93 -127.49 -16.04
C ARG A 213 64.46 -127.80 -17.44
N ILE A 214 65.52 -127.12 -17.89
CA ILE A 214 66.18 -127.40 -19.19
C ILE A 214 66.88 -128.77 -19.16
N GLU A 215 67.48 -129.16 -18.03
CA GLU A 215 68.05 -130.50 -17.88
C GLU A 215 66.98 -131.60 -17.91
N GLN A 216 65.82 -131.38 -17.28
CA GLN A 216 64.68 -132.31 -17.35
C GLN A 216 64.07 -132.39 -18.75
N GLN A 217 63.96 -131.27 -19.47
CA GLN A 217 63.39 -131.23 -20.82
C GLN A 217 64.27 -131.90 -21.88
N LYS A 218 65.59 -131.96 -21.70
CA LYS A 218 66.47 -132.75 -22.57
C LYS A 218 66.20 -134.26 -22.46
N ALA A 219 65.75 -134.75 -21.30
CA ALA A 219 65.36 -136.14 -21.11
C ALA A 219 63.97 -136.45 -21.68
N GLU A 220 63.01 -135.52 -21.58
CA GLU A 220 61.64 -135.71 -22.09
C GLU A 220 61.54 -135.61 -23.63
N LYS A 221 62.38 -134.79 -24.28
CA LYS A 221 62.30 -134.57 -25.74
C LYS A 221 62.61 -135.84 -26.55
N SER A 222 63.42 -136.74 -26.02
CA SER A 222 63.71 -138.06 -26.63
C SER A 222 62.50 -139.00 -26.68
N GLN A 223 61.47 -138.81 -25.84
CA GLN A 223 60.30 -139.71 -25.76
C GLN A 223 59.07 -139.16 -26.49
N ARG A 224 59.02 -137.85 -26.78
CA ARG A 224 57.86 -137.21 -27.43
C ARG A 224 57.88 -137.26 -28.96
N GLU A 225 59.05 -137.31 -29.59
CA GLU A 225 59.18 -137.33 -31.07
C GLU A 225 58.58 -138.62 -31.69
N GLU A 226 58.45 -139.70 -30.92
CA GLU A 226 57.79 -140.95 -31.36
C GLU A 226 56.24 -140.92 -31.31
N ILE A 227 55.64 -140.08 -30.46
CA ILE A 227 54.18 -140.08 -30.22
C ILE A 227 53.44 -139.07 -31.13
N GLU A 228 54.13 -138.01 -31.55
CA GLU A 228 53.49 -136.84 -32.18
C GLU A 228 53.18 -137.02 -33.68
N HIS A 229 53.85 -137.94 -34.37
CA HIS A 229 53.56 -138.24 -35.78
C HIS A 229 52.17 -138.86 -36.00
N ARG A 230 51.55 -139.40 -34.94
CA ARG A 230 50.29 -140.16 -35.02
C ARG A 230 49.01 -139.31 -34.88
N LYS A 231 49.08 -138.10 -34.32
CA LYS A 231 47.89 -137.25 -34.01
C LYS A 231 47.55 -136.19 -35.06
N ARG A 232 48.50 -135.80 -35.92
CA ARG A 232 48.33 -134.67 -36.85
C ARG A 232 47.37 -134.92 -38.03
N LEU A 233 46.95 -136.16 -38.25
CA LEU A 233 46.05 -136.53 -39.36
C LEU A 233 44.56 -136.31 -39.03
N GLU A 234 44.16 -136.18 -37.76
CA GLU A 234 42.74 -136.18 -37.39
C GLU A 234 42.09 -134.78 -37.26
N GLN A 235 42.85 -133.69 -37.15
CA GLN A 235 42.29 -132.36 -36.82
C GLN A 235 41.89 -131.47 -38.02
N LEU A 236 42.24 -131.82 -39.25
CA LEU A 236 42.07 -130.93 -40.41
C LEU A 236 40.65 -130.91 -41.04
N GLN A 237 39.67 -131.65 -40.50
CA GLN A 237 38.36 -131.84 -41.16
C GLN A 237 37.15 -131.08 -40.55
N ALA A 238 37.30 -130.28 -39.48
CA ALA A 238 36.14 -129.82 -38.69
C ALA A 238 35.76 -128.31 -38.78
N GLN A 239 36.47 -127.47 -39.53
CA GLN A 239 36.42 -126.00 -39.30
C GLN A 239 35.70 -125.14 -40.36
N GLU A 240 35.04 -125.72 -41.38
CA GLU A 240 34.55 -124.98 -42.56
C GLU A 240 33.09 -124.47 -42.52
N GLU A 241 32.24 -124.83 -41.54
CA GLU A 241 30.76 -124.65 -41.68
C GLU A 241 30.13 -123.40 -41.00
N SER A 242 30.82 -122.64 -40.13
CA SER A 242 30.12 -121.69 -39.23
C SER A 242 29.84 -120.27 -39.76
N GLU A 243 30.32 -119.88 -40.95
CA GLU A 243 30.42 -118.45 -41.33
C GLU A 243 29.27 -117.87 -42.19
N ARG A 244 28.19 -118.60 -42.51
CA ARG A 244 27.22 -118.18 -43.55
C ARG A 244 25.93 -117.42 -43.16
N GLN A 245 25.60 -117.11 -41.90
CA GLN A 245 24.20 -116.74 -41.52
C GLN A 245 23.86 -115.27 -41.09
N ALA A 246 24.76 -114.28 -41.08
CA ALA A 246 24.53 -113.04 -40.31
C ALA A 246 23.96 -111.77 -41.04
N SER A 247 23.64 -111.77 -42.33
CA SER A 247 23.61 -110.49 -43.12
C SER A 247 22.24 -109.80 -43.41
N ALA A 248 21.08 -110.27 -42.93
CA ALA A 248 19.78 -109.90 -43.57
C ALA A 248 18.83 -108.88 -42.86
N ALA A 249 19.08 -108.41 -41.63
CA ALA A 249 18.00 -107.85 -40.78
C ALA A 249 17.78 -106.31 -40.71
N ILE A 250 18.54 -105.46 -41.43
CA ILE A 250 18.61 -104.00 -41.11
C ILE A 250 17.71 -103.05 -41.95
N ARG A 251 17.01 -103.49 -43.00
CA ARG A 251 16.44 -102.56 -44.02
C ARG A 251 14.99 -102.04 -43.87
N ALA A 252 14.23 -102.30 -42.80
CA ALA A 252 12.75 -102.14 -42.84
C ALA A 252 12.10 -100.94 -42.10
N GLN A 253 12.81 -100.04 -41.39
CA GLN A 253 12.15 -99.20 -40.36
C GLN A 253 12.01 -97.68 -40.62
N ILE A 254 12.43 -97.13 -41.77
CA ILE A 254 12.64 -95.66 -41.90
C ILE A 254 11.49 -94.86 -42.57
N GLU A 255 10.49 -95.48 -43.21
CA GLU A 255 9.61 -94.76 -44.17
C GLU A 255 8.22 -94.26 -43.68
N ALA A 256 7.81 -94.46 -42.42
CA ALA A 256 6.38 -94.41 -42.08
C ALA A 256 5.81 -93.13 -41.39
N GLN A 257 6.57 -92.08 -41.05
CA GLN A 257 6.05 -91.06 -40.09
C GLN A 257 6.07 -89.58 -40.52
N LYS A 258 6.13 -89.25 -41.83
CA LYS A 258 6.23 -87.84 -42.30
C LYS A 258 4.97 -87.18 -42.91
N ALA A 259 3.77 -87.76 -42.86
CA ALA A 259 2.65 -87.28 -43.70
C ALA A 259 1.40 -86.65 -42.99
N GLU A 260 1.26 -86.63 -41.66
CA GLU A 260 -0.10 -86.49 -41.08
C GLU A 260 -0.57 -85.11 -40.54
N ARG A 261 0.27 -84.06 -40.42
CA ARG A 261 -0.11 -82.89 -39.57
C ARG A 261 -0.29 -81.51 -40.22
N ARG A 262 -0.52 -81.41 -41.54
CA ARG A 262 -0.62 -80.09 -42.24
C ARG A 262 -2.01 -79.65 -42.75
N ALA A 263 -3.14 -80.18 -42.27
CA ALA A 263 -4.46 -79.82 -42.82
C ALA A 263 -5.57 -79.59 -41.74
N LYS A 264 -5.51 -78.44 -41.04
CA LYS A 264 -6.59 -77.88 -40.17
C LYS A 264 -6.23 -76.43 -39.75
N GLN A 265 -5.97 -75.51 -40.69
CA GLN A 265 -6.95 -74.59 -41.33
C GLN A 265 -7.89 -73.89 -40.32
N GLU A 266 -7.89 -72.56 -40.14
CA GLU A 266 -8.11 -71.45 -41.10
C GLU A 266 -9.60 -71.21 -41.45
N GLN A 267 -10.53 -71.55 -40.53
CA GLN A 267 -11.98 -71.41 -40.72
C GLN A 267 -12.71 -70.41 -39.78
N ASP A 268 -12.11 -69.91 -38.68
CA ASP A 268 -12.90 -69.20 -37.65
C ASP A 268 -12.75 -67.66 -37.62
N HIS A 269 -12.20 -67.04 -38.68
CA HIS A 269 -11.93 -65.59 -38.70
C HIS A 269 -12.88 -64.73 -39.56
N GLN A 270 -14.04 -65.24 -40.01
CA GLN A 270 -14.95 -64.47 -40.89
C GLN A 270 -16.37 -64.25 -40.36
N THR A 271 -16.73 -64.74 -39.17
CA THR A 271 -18.16 -64.80 -38.77
C THR A 271 -18.62 -63.72 -37.77
N ASN A 272 -17.73 -62.97 -37.12
CA ASN A 272 -18.12 -62.06 -36.02
C ASN A 272 -18.02 -60.55 -36.31
N MET A 273 -17.65 -60.15 -37.53
CA MET A 273 -17.47 -58.74 -37.92
C MET A 273 -18.75 -58.03 -38.44
N LEU A 274 -19.88 -58.72 -38.57
CA LEU A 274 -21.07 -58.21 -39.28
C LEU A 274 -22.34 -58.06 -38.43
N LYS A 275 -22.25 -58.04 -37.09
CA LYS A 275 -23.44 -58.03 -36.20
C LYS A 275 -23.52 -56.94 -35.13
N PHE A 276 -22.69 -55.90 -35.16
CA PHE A 276 -22.80 -54.79 -34.18
C PHE A 276 -22.86 -53.39 -34.81
N GLN A 277 -23.02 -53.31 -36.13
CA GLN A 277 -23.32 -52.07 -36.86
C GLN A 277 -24.81 -51.66 -36.78
N GLU A 278 -25.65 -52.36 -35.99
CA GLU A 278 -27.09 -52.07 -35.81
C GLU A 278 -27.46 -51.51 -34.43
N GLN A 279 -26.50 -51.23 -33.55
CA GLN A 279 -26.77 -50.69 -32.21
C GLN A 279 -26.53 -49.16 -32.07
N GLU A 280 -26.04 -48.52 -33.14
CA GLU A 280 -25.75 -47.07 -33.22
C GLU A 280 -26.99 -46.17 -33.44
N GLU A 281 -28.17 -46.73 -33.74
CA GLU A 281 -29.39 -45.94 -33.99
C GLU A 281 -30.34 -45.81 -32.77
N ALA A 282 -30.05 -46.50 -31.66
CA ALA A 282 -30.87 -46.46 -30.44
C ALA A 282 -30.50 -45.34 -29.45
N GLU A 283 -29.27 -44.84 -29.47
CA GLU A 283 -28.80 -43.83 -28.50
C GLU A 283 -29.05 -42.37 -28.96
N ARG A 284 -29.41 -42.16 -30.23
CA ARG A 284 -29.83 -40.86 -30.77
C ARG A 284 -31.17 -40.33 -30.21
N LYS A 285 -31.92 -41.14 -29.45
CA LYS A 285 -33.18 -40.74 -28.80
C LYS A 285 -33.04 -40.19 -27.37
N ALA A 286 -31.85 -40.22 -26.76
CA ALA A 286 -31.61 -39.71 -25.40
C ALA A 286 -31.28 -38.20 -25.32
N ILE A 287 -30.91 -37.58 -26.44
CA ILE A 287 -30.46 -36.17 -26.50
C ILE A 287 -31.63 -35.17 -26.62
N ALA A 288 -32.85 -35.64 -26.89
CA ALA A 288 -34.03 -34.78 -27.13
C ALA A 288 -34.81 -34.36 -25.86
N SER A 289 -34.61 -34.99 -24.69
CA SER A 289 -35.39 -34.69 -23.48
C SER A 289 -34.78 -33.66 -22.52
N LEU A 290 -33.49 -33.31 -22.70
CA LEU A 290 -32.79 -32.31 -21.88
C LEU A 290 -32.93 -30.87 -22.38
N LYS A 291 -33.48 -30.65 -23.59
CA LYS A 291 -33.73 -29.32 -24.15
C LYS A 291 -35.07 -28.69 -23.75
N ALA A 292 -36.00 -29.45 -23.14
CA ALA A 292 -37.33 -28.97 -22.76
C ALA A 292 -37.42 -28.44 -21.30
N GLN A 293 -36.40 -28.68 -20.46
CA GLN A 293 -36.41 -28.26 -19.04
C GLN A 293 -35.77 -26.88 -18.78
N ILE A 294 -35.12 -26.26 -19.77
CA ILE A 294 -34.42 -24.96 -19.61
C ILE A 294 -35.32 -23.75 -19.95
N GLU A 295 -36.42 -23.97 -20.69
CA GLU A 295 -37.31 -22.91 -21.17
C GLU A 295 -38.51 -22.63 -20.24
N ALA A 296 -38.74 -23.48 -19.24
CA ALA A 296 -39.83 -23.35 -18.26
C ALA A 296 -39.49 -22.51 -17.01
N GLN A 297 -38.24 -22.06 -16.84
CA GLN A 297 -37.81 -21.28 -15.66
C GLN A 297 -37.59 -19.78 -15.93
N LYS A 298 -37.93 -19.27 -17.12
CA LYS A 298 -37.77 -17.85 -17.48
C LYS A 298 -39.05 -17.00 -17.44
N VAL A 299 -40.21 -17.57 -17.10
CA VAL A 299 -41.51 -16.86 -17.14
C VAL A 299 -42.02 -16.44 -15.75
N GLU A 300 -41.48 -17.01 -14.66
CA GLU A 300 -41.97 -16.75 -13.29
C GLU A 300 -41.36 -15.48 -12.62
N ALA A 301 -40.29 -14.91 -13.19
CA ALA A 301 -39.65 -13.69 -12.70
C ALA A 301 -40.33 -12.39 -13.20
N ALA A 302 -41.17 -12.44 -14.24
CA ALA A 302 -41.78 -11.27 -14.88
C ALA A 302 -43.15 -10.86 -14.27
N GLN A 303 -43.71 -11.64 -13.35
CA GLN A 303 -45.04 -11.39 -12.75
C GLN A 303 -45.00 -10.73 -11.36
N ARG A 304 -43.85 -10.69 -10.67
CA ARG A 304 -43.74 -10.08 -9.33
C ARG A 304 -43.43 -8.57 -9.33
N GLN A 305 -43.04 -7.99 -10.46
CA GLN A 305 -42.75 -6.54 -10.58
C GLN A 305 -43.98 -5.71 -11.01
N ARG A 306 -45.03 -6.34 -11.57
CA ARG A 306 -46.29 -5.66 -11.98
C ARG A 306 -47.30 -5.43 -10.83
N GLN A 307 -47.09 -6.01 -9.65
CA GLN A 307 -47.97 -5.80 -8.48
C GLN A 307 -47.49 -4.68 -7.54
N GLN A 308 -46.29 -4.12 -7.74
CA GLN A 308 -45.76 -3.00 -6.94
C GLN A 308 -46.10 -1.62 -7.53
N ASP A 309 -46.31 -1.50 -8.85
CA ASP A 309 -46.63 -0.22 -9.51
C ASP A 309 -48.12 0.19 -9.42
N LEU A 310 -49.01 -0.68 -8.91
CA LEU A 310 -50.44 -0.40 -8.74
C LEU A 310 -50.79 0.30 -7.41
N LYS A 311 -49.86 0.36 -6.44
CA LYS A 311 -50.09 0.99 -5.11
C LYS A 311 -49.53 2.41 -4.98
N ALA A 312 -48.78 2.90 -5.97
CA ALA A 312 -48.21 4.26 -5.97
C ALA A 312 -49.15 5.31 -6.62
N LYS A 313 -50.08 4.91 -7.49
CA LYS A 313 -51.02 5.84 -8.18
C LYS A 313 -52.28 6.19 -7.38
N GLN A 314 -52.53 5.53 -6.25
CA GLN A 314 -53.69 5.81 -5.39
C GLN A 314 -53.39 6.85 -4.29
N ARG A 315 -52.15 7.36 -4.19
CA ARG A 315 -51.77 8.42 -3.22
C ARG A 315 -51.65 9.83 -3.82
N GLU A 316 -51.56 9.98 -5.14
CA GLU A 316 -51.48 11.29 -5.81
C GLU A 316 -52.85 11.95 -6.10
N GLU A 317 -53.95 11.18 -6.09
CA GLU A 317 -55.29 11.73 -6.35
C GLU A 317 -55.95 12.32 -5.08
N GLU A 318 -55.54 11.91 -3.88
CA GLU A 318 -56.04 12.47 -2.60
C GLU A 318 -55.38 13.82 -2.23
N GLU A 319 -54.12 14.06 -2.63
CA GLU A 319 -53.44 15.36 -2.43
C GLU A 319 -53.92 16.46 -3.39
N ARG A 320 -54.52 16.10 -4.54
CA ARG A 320 -55.02 17.06 -5.54
C ARG A 320 -56.34 17.72 -5.13
N LEU A 321 -57.15 17.09 -4.27
CA LEU A 321 -58.41 17.64 -3.76
C LEU A 321 -58.25 18.53 -2.52
N ALA A 322 -57.15 18.40 -1.75
CA ALA A 322 -56.87 19.22 -0.57
C ALA A 322 -56.28 20.61 -0.91
N LEU A 323 -55.52 20.72 -2.00
CA LEU A 323 -54.93 21.99 -2.47
C LEU A 323 -55.93 22.94 -3.14
N GLN A 324 -57.05 22.42 -3.66
CA GLN A 324 -58.08 23.24 -4.33
C GLN A 324 -58.99 23.98 -3.33
N GLN A 325 -59.14 23.48 -2.10
CA GLN A 325 -59.97 24.09 -1.05
C GLN A 325 -59.21 25.15 -0.22
N ALA A 326 -57.87 25.07 -0.12
CA ALA A 326 -57.03 26.06 0.57
C ALA A 326 -56.85 27.37 -0.23
N HIS A 327 -56.90 27.31 -1.57
CA HIS A 327 -56.73 28.47 -2.45
C HIS A 327 -57.96 29.40 -2.49
N GLN A 328 -59.15 28.90 -2.13
CA GLN A 328 -60.39 29.69 -2.07
C GLN A 328 -60.54 30.48 -0.75
N ALA A 329 -59.87 30.08 0.32
CA ALA A 329 -59.86 30.77 1.62
C ALA A 329 -58.84 31.92 1.70
N LEU A 330 -57.78 31.90 0.88
CA LEU A 330 -56.77 32.97 0.83
C LEU A 330 -57.24 34.21 0.03
N LEU A 331 -58.11 34.04 -0.95
CA LEU A 331 -58.63 35.16 -1.75
C LEU A 331 -59.66 36.02 -0.98
N SER A 332 -60.34 35.47 0.02
CA SER A 332 -61.30 36.19 0.87
C SER A 332 -60.62 36.96 2.02
N SER A 333 -59.37 36.65 2.36
CA SER A 333 -58.58 37.38 3.36
C SER A 333 -57.89 38.64 2.81
N ILE A 334 -57.62 38.69 1.50
CA ILE A 334 -56.90 39.80 0.84
C ILE A 334 -57.79 41.04 0.67
N ASP A 335 -59.09 40.86 0.47
CA ASP A 335 -60.03 41.98 0.29
C ASP A 335 -60.47 42.65 1.61
N HIS A 336 -60.29 41.99 2.76
CA HIS A 336 -60.58 42.60 4.06
C HIS A 336 -59.43 43.47 4.58
N GLN A 337 -58.17 43.14 4.25
CA GLN A 337 -56.98 43.89 4.66
C GLN A 337 -56.76 45.19 3.85
N ARG A 338 -57.20 45.22 2.57
CA ARG A 338 -57.12 46.44 1.74
C ARG A 338 -58.00 47.59 2.24
N ARG A 339 -59.06 47.31 3.01
CA ARG A 339 -59.98 48.33 3.54
C ARG A 339 -59.55 48.91 4.89
N GLU A 340 -58.62 48.28 5.60
CA GLU A 340 -58.02 48.83 6.82
C GLU A 340 -56.82 49.77 6.52
N ALA A 341 -56.18 49.62 5.36
CA ALA A 341 -55.00 50.40 4.97
C ALA A 341 -55.28 51.90 4.76
N SER A 342 -56.43 52.27 4.19
CA SER A 342 -56.73 53.67 3.83
C SER A 342 -57.18 54.55 5.02
N ARG A 343 -57.58 53.95 6.16
CA ARG A 343 -58.02 54.70 7.35
C ARG A 343 -56.90 55.04 8.34
N LYS A 344 -55.70 54.47 8.18
CA LYS A 344 -54.53 54.76 9.04
C LYS A 344 -53.60 55.84 8.47
N GLU A 345 -53.72 56.21 7.19
CA GLU A 345 -52.80 57.15 6.50
C GLU A 345 -52.88 58.60 7.01
N GLN A 346 -54.01 59.08 7.55
CA GLN A 346 -54.13 60.47 8.02
C GLN A 346 -53.74 60.70 9.49
N GLU A 347 -53.73 59.66 10.32
CA GLU A 347 -53.19 59.73 11.69
C GLU A 347 -51.67 59.49 11.72
N GLN A 348 -51.11 58.93 10.64
CA GLN A 348 -49.69 58.63 10.48
C GLN A 348 -48.84 59.86 10.17
N HIS A 349 -49.33 60.89 9.47
CA HIS A 349 -48.49 62.03 9.08
C HIS A 349 -48.00 62.92 10.25
N ARG A 350 -48.72 62.99 11.38
CA ARG A 350 -48.26 63.75 12.59
C ARG A 350 -47.53 62.89 13.61
N LYS A 351 -47.74 61.57 13.61
CA LYS A 351 -46.84 60.62 14.31
C LYS A 351 -45.57 60.35 13.49
N ALA A 352 -45.55 60.64 12.19
CA ALA A 352 -44.46 60.34 11.26
C ALA A 352 -43.18 61.15 11.51
N GLU A 353 -43.21 62.40 11.96
CA GLU A 353 -41.95 63.16 12.20
C GLU A 353 -41.24 62.75 13.49
N ALA A 354 -41.98 62.52 14.59
CA ALA A 354 -41.41 61.94 15.81
C ALA A 354 -41.09 60.44 15.64
N ALA A 355 -41.90 59.72 14.87
CA ALA A 355 -41.57 58.36 14.45
C ALA A 355 -40.41 58.32 13.45
N GLN A 356 -40.11 59.38 12.69
CA GLN A 356 -38.97 59.40 11.77
C GLN A 356 -37.66 59.41 12.56
N GLU A 357 -37.56 60.16 13.66
CA GLU A 357 -36.37 60.13 14.53
C GLU A 357 -36.25 58.79 15.29
N ASP A 358 -37.37 58.21 15.74
CA ASP A 358 -37.38 56.86 16.34
C ASP A 358 -37.14 55.76 15.29
N ILE A 359 -37.55 55.95 14.04
CA ILE A 359 -37.27 55.07 12.89
C ILE A 359 -35.81 55.21 12.50
N ASP A 360 -35.22 56.41 12.47
CA ASP A 360 -33.82 56.63 12.16
C ASP A 360 -32.92 56.06 13.27
N ARG A 361 -33.31 56.21 14.55
CA ARG A 361 -32.66 55.49 15.67
C ARG A 361 -32.85 53.98 15.57
N ALA A 362 -34.06 53.49 15.32
CA ALA A 362 -34.31 52.06 15.12
C ALA A 362 -33.59 51.51 13.88
N TYR A 363 -33.37 52.32 12.84
CA TYR A 363 -32.59 51.97 11.65
C TYR A 363 -31.11 51.92 11.98
N LEU A 364 -30.57 52.88 12.74
CA LEU A 364 -29.19 52.86 13.19
C LEU A 364 -28.93 51.69 14.16
N ASP A 365 -29.86 51.42 15.07
CA ASP A 365 -29.81 50.27 15.97
C ASP A 365 -29.99 48.95 15.20
N ALA A 366 -30.84 48.91 14.17
CA ALA A 366 -30.97 47.76 13.28
C ALA A 366 -29.71 47.56 12.42
N ILE A 367 -29.08 48.62 11.91
CA ILE A 367 -27.80 48.56 11.19
C ILE A 367 -26.70 48.09 12.13
N ALA A 368 -26.65 48.59 13.35
CA ALA A 368 -25.70 48.14 14.38
C ALA A 368 -25.94 46.66 14.71
N SER A 369 -27.19 46.25 14.91
CA SER A 369 -27.59 44.87 15.16
C SER A 369 -27.27 43.94 13.99
N ILE A 370 -27.52 44.37 12.75
CA ILE A 370 -27.20 43.62 11.53
C ILE A 370 -25.68 43.51 11.39
N LYS A 371 -24.93 44.59 11.67
CA LYS A 371 -23.47 44.57 11.64
C LYS A 371 -22.90 43.60 12.68
N THR A 372 -23.41 43.62 13.91
CA THR A 372 -23.03 42.63 14.93
C THR A 372 -23.43 41.22 14.54
N SER A 373 -24.61 41.01 13.96
CA SER A 373 -25.04 39.68 13.48
C SER A 373 -24.18 39.18 12.31
N ILE A 374 -23.75 40.07 11.40
CA ILE A 374 -22.82 39.74 10.32
C ILE A 374 -21.44 39.41 10.89
N GLU A 375 -20.95 40.17 11.86
CA GLU A 375 -19.66 39.89 12.54
C GLU A 375 -19.71 38.55 13.30
N VAL A 376 -20.81 38.27 14.00
CA VAL A 376 -21.05 36.98 14.66
C VAL A 376 -21.13 35.84 13.64
N HIS A 377 -21.88 35.99 12.55
CA HIS A 377 -21.94 34.97 11.50
C HIS A 377 -20.60 34.77 10.78
N ARG A 378 -19.81 35.83 10.57
CA ARG A 378 -18.45 35.72 10.04
C ARG A 378 -17.54 34.98 11.01
N ALA A 379 -17.61 35.29 12.30
CA ALA A 379 -16.86 34.59 13.35
C ALA A 379 -17.28 33.12 13.47
N GLU A 380 -18.57 32.81 13.39
CA GLU A 380 -19.10 31.45 13.38
C GLU A 380 -18.70 30.68 12.12
N LYS A 381 -18.75 31.31 10.94
CA LYS A 381 -18.29 30.71 9.68
C LYS A 381 -16.79 30.38 9.76
N ALA A 382 -15.97 31.34 10.18
CA ALA A 382 -14.53 31.13 10.38
C ALA A 382 -14.25 30.03 11.43
N ARG A 383 -15.04 29.97 12.50
CA ARG A 383 -14.92 28.91 13.53
C ARG A 383 -15.30 27.53 12.99
N LYS A 384 -16.38 27.42 12.22
CA LYS A 384 -16.77 26.16 11.56
C LYS A 384 -15.74 25.72 10.53
N GLU A 385 -15.19 26.64 9.76
CA GLU A 385 -14.11 26.34 8.81
C GLU A 385 -12.83 25.89 9.52
N ALA A 386 -12.49 26.50 10.67
CA ALA A 386 -11.39 26.06 11.52
C ALA A 386 -11.64 24.68 12.13
N GLU A 387 -12.84 24.41 12.66
CA GLU A 387 -13.23 23.09 13.18
C GLU A 387 -13.21 22.01 12.07
N GLU A 388 -13.69 22.32 10.87
CA GLU A 388 -13.59 21.42 9.72
C GLU A 388 -12.14 21.18 9.29
N ALA A 389 -11.29 22.21 9.33
CA ALA A 389 -9.87 22.08 9.03
C ALA A 389 -9.15 21.21 10.07
N GLU A 390 -9.46 21.37 11.36
CA GLU A 390 -8.94 20.52 12.44
C GLU A 390 -9.43 19.08 12.30
N GLN A 391 -10.70 18.85 11.97
CA GLN A 391 -11.23 17.51 11.71
C GLN A 391 -10.55 16.86 10.50
N ARG A 392 -10.27 17.62 9.43
CA ARG A 392 -9.52 17.11 8.26
C ARG A 392 -8.09 16.76 8.63
N LEU A 393 -7.39 17.62 9.39
CA LEU A 393 -6.05 17.33 9.91
C LEU A 393 -6.04 16.09 10.81
N SER A 394 -7.01 15.95 11.70
CA SER A 394 -7.17 14.79 12.57
C SER A 394 -7.40 13.50 11.78
N LYS A 395 -8.22 13.55 10.71
CA LYS A 395 -8.44 12.40 9.81
C LYS A 395 -7.17 12.02 9.06
N LEU A 396 -6.45 13.01 8.49
CA LEU A 396 -5.20 12.76 7.79
C LEU A 396 -4.12 12.18 8.71
N LEU A 397 -4.01 12.66 9.95
CA LEU A 397 -3.10 12.10 10.95
C LEU A 397 -3.48 10.65 11.33
N ALA A 398 -4.77 10.37 11.49
CA ALA A 398 -5.25 9.00 11.76
C ALA A 398 -4.99 8.06 10.57
N GLU A 399 -5.22 8.53 9.34
CA GLU A 399 -4.88 7.78 8.12
C GLU A 399 -3.37 7.52 8.01
N GLU A 400 -2.52 8.51 8.32
CA GLU A 400 -1.07 8.34 8.33
C GLU A 400 -0.62 7.31 9.40
N GLN A 401 -1.22 7.33 10.58
CA GLN A 401 -0.96 6.34 11.63
C GLN A 401 -1.42 4.94 11.19
N ALA A 402 -2.61 4.80 10.63
CA ALA A 402 -3.11 3.53 10.11
C ALA A 402 -2.22 2.98 8.99
N GLN A 403 -1.70 3.85 8.11
CA GLN A 403 -0.75 3.46 7.07
C GLN A 403 0.59 2.98 7.66
N LYS A 404 1.11 3.67 8.68
CA LYS A 404 2.34 3.26 9.41
C LYS A 404 2.16 1.90 10.10
N GLU A 405 1.00 1.67 10.72
CA GLU A 405 0.69 0.38 11.34
C GLU A 405 0.53 -0.72 10.30
N ALA A 406 -0.13 -0.45 9.18
CA ALA A 406 -0.27 -1.40 8.06
C ALA A 406 1.09 -1.75 7.44
N THR A 407 1.99 -0.78 7.27
CA THR A 407 3.36 -1.05 6.79
C THR A 407 4.18 -1.85 7.80
N LYS A 408 4.05 -1.54 9.10
CA LYS A 408 4.69 -2.33 10.16
C LYS A 408 4.18 -3.78 10.19
N ALA A 409 2.88 -3.99 10.04
CA ALA A 409 2.29 -5.33 9.97
C ALA A 409 2.75 -6.10 8.73
N LEU A 410 2.85 -5.45 7.58
CA LEU A 410 3.40 -6.05 6.35
C LEU A 410 4.86 -6.47 6.52
N LEU A 411 5.71 -5.60 7.08
CA LEU A 411 7.11 -5.93 7.37
C LEU A 411 7.22 -7.12 8.33
N ALA A 412 6.44 -7.15 9.40
CA ALA A 412 6.40 -8.29 10.32
C ALA A 412 5.95 -9.59 9.63
N THR A 413 5.00 -9.51 8.70
CA THR A 413 4.55 -10.67 7.92
C THR A 413 5.62 -11.16 6.95
N ILE A 414 6.34 -10.24 6.29
CA ILE A 414 7.47 -10.58 5.42
C ILE A 414 8.57 -11.27 6.21
N GLU A 415 8.89 -10.75 7.40
CA GLU A 415 9.90 -11.31 8.28
C GLU A 415 9.50 -12.69 8.80
N GLN A 416 8.24 -12.89 9.22
CA GLN A 416 7.71 -14.22 9.54
C GLN A 416 7.83 -15.20 8.39
N LYS A 417 7.44 -14.80 7.16
CA LYS A 417 7.56 -15.66 5.97
C LYS A 417 9.02 -16.01 5.65
N ARG A 418 9.96 -15.08 5.85
CA ARG A 418 11.40 -15.34 5.69
C ARG A 418 11.89 -16.37 6.71
N VAL A 419 11.49 -16.24 7.98
CA VAL A 419 11.83 -17.21 9.03
C VAL A 419 11.20 -18.58 8.75
N GLU A 420 9.92 -18.63 8.36
CA GLU A 420 9.22 -19.87 8.03
C GLU A 420 9.88 -20.57 6.82
N LYS A 421 10.26 -19.82 5.78
CA LYS A 421 10.99 -20.35 4.63
C LYS A 421 12.35 -20.92 5.04
N ALA A 422 13.13 -20.20 5.82
CA ALA A 422 14.43 -20.67 6.32
C ALA A 422 14.29 -21.95 7.17
N LEU A 423 13.25 -22.04 8.01
CA LEU A 423 12.96 -23.26 8.79
C LEU A 423 12.54 -24.43 7.90
N ARG A 424 11.74 -24.20 6.85
CA ARG A 424 11.40 -25.24 5.86
C ARG A 424 12.63 -25.73 5.10
N GLU A 425 13.46 -24.83 4.60
CA GLU A 425 14.69 -25.19 3.88
C GLU A 425 15.65 -25.96 4.79
N GLN A 426 15.76 -25.58 6.07
CA GLN A 426 16.56 -26.33 7.04
C GLN A 426 15.98 -27.73 7.29
N ALA A 427 14.66 -27.86 7.45
CA ALA A 427 14.00 -29.16 7.64
C ALA A 427 14.16 -30.06 6.41
N GLU A 428 13.99 -29.53 5.20
CA GLU A 428 14.21 -30.26 3.94
C GLU A 428 15.67 -30.71 3.79
N HIS A 429 16.63 -29.85 4.17
CA HIS A 429 18.04 -30.22 4.16
C HIS A 429 18.34 -31.33 5.18
N GLU A 430 17.80 -31.25 6.40
CA GLU A 430 17.94 -32.31 7.41
C GLU A 430 17.30 -33.62 6.95
N GLU A 431 16.15 -33.58 6.28
CA GLU A 431 15.49 -34.76 5.73
C GLU A 431 16.32 -35.39 4.60
N ARG A 432 16.85 -34.59 3.68
CA ARG A 432 17.78 -35.06 2.62
C ARG A 432 19.04 -35.69 3.21
N MET A 433 19.60 -35.11 4.26
CA MET A 433 20.77 -35.70 4.95
C MET A 433 20.44 -37.05 5.59
N ARG A 434 19.24 -37.20 6.20
CA ARG A 434 18.78 -38.49 6.73
C ARG A 434 18.53 -39.51 5.63
N GLU A 435 17.95 -39.12 4.51
CA GLU A 435 17.77 -40.00 3.34
C GLU A 435 19.11 -40.48 2.80
N LEU A 436 20.10 -39.58 2.67
CA LEU A 436 21.45 -39.92 2.22
C LEU A 436 22.14 -40.90 3.17
N GLU A 437 22.07 -40.67 4.49
CA GLU A 437 22.61 -41.61 5.48
C GLU A 437 21.90 -42.98 5.43
N ALA A 438 20.59 -43.00 5.23
CA ALA A 438 19.82 -44.24 5.09
C ALA A 438 20.21 -44.99 3.81
N GLN A 439 20.42 -44.27 2.71
CA GLN A 439 20.91 -44.83 1.44
C GLN A 439 22.31 -45.42 1.59
N GLU A 440 23.25 -44.70 2.20
CA GLU A 440 24.59 -45.21 2.48
C GLU A 440 24.57 -46.46 3.36
N ARG A 441 23.73 -46.49 4.41
CA ARG A 441 23.56 -47.71 5.23
C ARG A 441 23.00 -48.87 4.43
N ALA A 442 22.04 -48.65 3.54
CA ALA A 442 21.47 -49.68 2.70
C ALA A 442 22.50 -50.22 1.69
N GLU A 443 23.28 -49.34 1.07
CA GLU A 443 24.36 -49.71 0.15
C GLU A 443 25.50 -50.46 0.87
N ALA A 444 25.89 -50.00 2.05
CA ALA A 444 26.89 -50.68 2.89
C ALA A 444 26.40 -52.06 3.34
N ALA A 445 25.12 -52.20 3.72
CA ALA A 445 24.51 -53.49 4.06
C ALA A 445 24.46 -54.44 2.85
N ALA A 446 24.12 -53.93 1.66
CA ALA A 446 24.16 -54.72 0.42
C ALA A 446 25.57 -55.19 0.07
N ALA A 447 26.57 -54.31 0.20
CA ALA A 447 27.98 -54.64 -0.01
C ALA A 447 28.47 -55.70 1.00
N ALA A 448 28.08 -55.59 2.27
CA ALA A 448 28.39 -56.59 3.31
C ALA A 448 27.73 -57.94 3.02
N ALA A 449 26.47 -57.96 2.58
CA ALA A 449 25.76 -59.18 2.19
C ALA A 449 26.44 -59.89 1.00
N ILE A 450 26.89 -59.15 -0.01
CA ILE A 450 27.64 -59.70 -1.14
C ILE A 450 28.97 -60.30 -0.66
N ARG A 451 29.72 -59.61 0.21
CA ARG A 451 30.96 -60.14 0.79
C ARG A 451 30.72 -61.44 1.58
N ALA A 452 29.66 -61.48 2.39
CA ALA A 452 29.28 -62.68 3.13
C ALA A 452 28.90 -63.85 2.21
N GLN A 453 28.21 -63.60 1.10
CA GLN A 453 27.93 -64.63 0.09
C GLN A 453 29.19 -65.15 -0.59
N ILE A 454 30.16 -64.27 -0.86
CA ILE A 454 31.46 -64.65 -1.43
C ILE A 454 32.23 -65.55 -0.45
N GLU A 455 32.28 -65.21 0.83
CA GLU A 455 32.93 -66.03 1.86
C GLU A 455 32.21 -67.36 2.08
N ALA A 456 30.88 -67.38 2.12
CA ALA A 456 30.10 -68.61 2.24
C ALA A 456 30.35 -69.56 1.07
N ARG A 457 30.39 -69.05 -0.17
CA ARG A 457 30.74 -69.86 -1.37
C ARG A 457 32.18 -70.34 -1.35
N LYS A 458 33.13 -69.57 -0.82
CA LYS A 458 34.52 -70.01 -0.63
C LYS A 458 34.61 -71.13 0.41
N ALA A 459 33.90 -71.02 1.53
CA ALA A 459 33.85 -72.05 2.57
C ALA A 459 33.15 -73.34 2.09
N GLU A 460 32.03 -73.22 1.37
CA GLU A 460 31.34 -74.37 0.78
C GLU A 460 32.22 -75.11 -0.24
N LYS A 461 33.04 -74.38 -1.02
CA LYS A 461 34.01 -75.00 -1.94
C LYS A 461 35.20 -75.63 -1.23
N ALA A 462 35.70 -75.04 -0.15
CA ALA A 462 36.73 -75.66 0.69
C ALA A 462 36.27 -77.00 1.30
N SER A 463 34.95 -77.17 1.51
CA SER A 463 34.37 -78.44 1.98
C SER A 463 34.15 -79.51 0.88
N LYS A 464 34.30 -79.18 -0.41
CA LYS A 464 34.02 -80.07 -1.55
C LYS A 464 35.26 -80.59 -2.29
N SER A 465 36.45 -80.55 -1.69
CA SER A 465 37.68 -81.02 -2.34
C SER A 465 37.96 -82.52 -2.15
N GLN A 466 37.63 -83.34 -3.16
CA GLN A 466 38.46 -84.46 -3.62
C GLN A 466 38.11 -84.82 -5.08
N GLY A 467 39.10 -84.66 -5.98
CA GLY A 467 39.08 -85.12 -7.38
C GLY A 467 38.74 -84.07 -8.45
N GLU A 468 39.63 -83.93 -9.44
CA GLU A 468 39.55 -83.15 -10.70
C GLU A 468 40.03 -81.68 -10.65
N HIS A 469 41.34 -81.49 -10.86
CA HIS A 469 42.04 -80.22 -10.58
C HIS A 469 42.35 -79.31 -11.79
N GLU A 470 42.24 -79.76 -13.04
CA GLU A 470 42.66 -78.91 -14.20
C GLU A 470 41.51 -78.29 -14.99
N GLY A 471 40.41 -79.01 -15.23
CA GLY A 471 39.22 -78.44 -15.90
C GLY A 471 38.52 -77.37 -15.06
N ARG A 472 38.51 -77.55 -13.73
CA ARG A 472 37.92 -76.60 -12.78
C ARG A 472 38.73 -75.31 -12.64
N MET A 473 40.06 -75.34 -12.78
CA MET A 473 40.89 -74.12 -12.69
C MET A 473 40.59 -73.14 -13.83
N LYS A 474 40.42 -73.62 -15.07
CA LYS A 474 40.06 -72.77 -16.21
C LYS A 474 38.63 -72.22 -16.10
N GLU A 475 37.69 -73.02 -15.61
CA GLU A 475 36.31 -72.57 -15.38
C GLU A 475 36.24 -71.55 -14.22
N LEU A 476 37.14 -71.66 -13.23
CA LEU A 476 37.27 -70.72 -12.12
C LEU A 476 37.93 -69.40 -12.56
N GLU A 477 38.95 -69.43 -13.41
CA GLU A 477 39.52 -68.20 -14.01
C GLU A 477 38.49 -67.47 -14.87
N MET A 478 37.74 -68.19 -15.70
CA MET A 478 36.70 -67.59 -16.54
C MET A 478 35.58 -66.96 -15.68
N LYS A 479 35.12 -67.64 -14.63
CA LYS A 479 34.11 -67.10 -13.69
C LYS A 479 34.64 -65.92 -12.87
N ALA A 480 35.93 -65.92 -12.50
CA ALA A 480 36.54 -64.79 -11.79
C ALA A 480 36.75 -63.57 -12.69
N GLU A 481 37.03 -63.77 -13.98
CA GLU A 481 37.08 -62.70 -14.99
C GLU A 481 35.67 -62.14 -15.29
N GLU A 482 34.65 -62.99 -15.37
CA GLU A 482 33.25 -62.55 -15.51
C GLU A 482 32.78 -61.76 -14.28
N GLU A 483 33.12 -62.20 -13.07
CA GLU A 483 32.81 -61.46 -11.83
C GLU A 483 33.59 -60.13 -11.76
N LYS A 484 34.86 -60.08 -12.20
CA LYS A 484 35.61 -58.82 -12.31
C LYS A 484 34.96 -57.85 -13.28
N LYS A 485 34.58 -58.31 -14.48
CA LYS A 485 33.86 -57.49 -15.47
C LYS A 485 32.51 -57.02 -14.94
N ALA A 486 31.79 -57.85 -14.19
CA ALA A 486 30.53 -57.46 -13.55
C ALA A 486 30.76 -56.38 -12.48
N THR A 487 31.81 -56.47 -11.67
CA THR A 487 32.15 -55.43 -10.68
C THR A 487 32.63 -54.13 -11.33
N GLU A 488 33.40 -54.20 -12.42
CA GLU A 488 33.82 -53.01 -13.17
C GLU A 488 32.64 -52.30 -13.84
N LEU A 489 31.70 -53.06 -14.42
CA LEU A 489 30.45 -52.50 -14.96
C LEU A 489 29.57 -51.85 -13.88
N LEU A 490 29.48 -52.46 -12.70
CA LEU A 490 28.77 -51.86 -11.56
C LEU A 490 29.45 -50.57 -11.09
N ARG A 491 30.78 -50.55 -11.01
CA ARG A 491 31.56 -49.38 -10.60
C ARG A 491 31.41 -48.24 -11.60
N ALA A 492 31.49 -48.54 -12.90
CA ALA A 492 31.25 -47.57 -13.98
C ALA A 492 29.79 -47.04 -13.95
N SER A 493 28.81 -47.90 -13.67
CA SER A 493 27.41 -47.50 -13.53
C SER A 493 27.17 -46.58 -12.32
N ILE A 494 27.84 -46.83 -11.19
CA ILE A 494 27.80 -45.98 -9.99
C ILE A 494 28.45 -44.62 -10.28
N GLU A 495 29.60 -44.58 -10.94
CA GLU A 495 30.24 -43.31 -11.34
C GLU A 495 29.37 -42.51 -12.31
N GLN A 496 28.75 -43.17 -13.29
CA GLN A 496 27.84 -42.53 -14.22
C GLN A 496 26.61 -41.93 -13.51
N ARG A 497 26.03 -42.66 -12.54
CA ARG A 497 24.92 -42.15 -11.71
C ARG A 497 25.34 -41.00 -10.81
N LYS A 498 26.57 -40.99 -10.28
CA LYS A 498 27.10 -39.86 -9.51
C LYS A 498 27.26 -38.61 -10.40
N ALA A 499 27.74 -38.78 -11.62
CA ALA A 499 27.84 -37.68 -12.59
C ALA A 499 26.47 -37.13 -13.01
N GLU A 500 25.47 -38.01 -13.23
CA GLU A 500 24.10 -37.59 -13.50
C GLU A 500 23.42 -36.89 -12.30
N ARG A 501 23.71 -37.32 -11.07
CA ARG A 501 23.23 -36.63 -9.86
C ARG A 501 23.82 -35.24 -9.75
N ALA A 502 25.15 -35.11 -9.92
CA ALA A 502 25.82 -33.81 -9.86
C ALA A 502 25.27 -32.84 -10.91
N SER A 503 25.01 -33.31 -12.15
CA SER A 503 24.43 -32.44 -13.19
C SER A 503 22.97 -32.07 -12.93
N ARG A 504 22.18 -32.96 -12.32
CA ARG A 504 20.80 -32.64 -11.88
C ARG A 504 20.79 -31.62 -10.75
N GLU A 505 21.66 -31.78 -9.75
CA GLU A 505 21.78 -30.84 -8.63
C GLU A 505 22.22 -29.45 -9.12
N GLU A 506 23.19 -29.37 -10.05
CA GLU A 506 23.57 -28.11 -10.68
C GLU A 506 22.42 -27.47 -11.48
N ALA A 507 21.66 -28.27 -12.22
CA ALA A 507 20.51 -27.78 -12.99
C ALA A 507 19.36 -27.28 -12.09
N GLU A 508 19.10 -27.95 -10.97
CA GLU A 508 18.12 -27.51 -9.98
C GLU A 508 18.59 -26.23 -9.25
N HIS A 509 19.87 -26.14 -8.90
CA HIS A 509 20.44 -24.93 -8.32
C HIS A 509 20.34 -23.73 -9.28
N LEU A 510 20.65 -23.92 -10.56
CA LEU A 510 20.49 -22.89 -11.59
C LEU A 510 19.03 -22.43 -11.73
N LYS A 511 18.08 -23.37 -11.64
CA LYS A 511 16.64 -23.07 -11.70
C LYS A 511 16.18 -22.25 -10.50
N LEU A 512 16.62 -22.62 -9.29
CA LEU A 512 16.35 -21.89 -8.05
C LEU A 512 16.95 -20.47 -8.07
N VAL A 513 18.18 -20.33 -8.57
CA VAL A 513 18.83 -19.01 -8.73
C VAL A 513 18.06 -18.11 -9.68
N LEU A 514 17.61 -18.65 -10.83
CA LEU A 514 16.77 -17.90 -11.77
C LEU A 514 15.43 -17.49 -11.16
N GLU A 515 14.79 -18.39 -10.39
CA GLU A 515 13.50 -18.12 -9.74
C GLU A 515 13.62 -17.03 -8.65
N ILE A 516 14.70 -17.07 -7.85
CA ILE A 516 15.03 -16.00 -6.88
C ILE A 516 15.26 -14.66 -7.60
N GLN A 517 15.96 -14.68 -8.73
CA GLN A 517 16.26 -13.47 -9.49
C GLN A 517 15.01 -12.86 -10.14
N GLU A 518 14.07 -13.70 -10.59
CA GLU A 518 12.75 -13.25 -11.05
C GLU A 518 11.88 -12.68 -9.92
N GLU A 519 11.89 -13.30 -8.73
CA GLU A 519 11.21 -12.75 -7.55
C GLU A 519 11.79 -11.40 -7.12
N GLU A 520 13.11 -11.25 -7.04
CA GLU A 520 13.75 -9.96 -6.74
C GLU A 520 13.37 -8.88 -7.76
N ASN A 521 13.28 -9.25 -9.04
CA ASN A 521 12.86 -8.32 -10.08
C ASN A 521 11.39 -7.91 -9.93
N ARG A 522 10.50 -8.86 -9.62
CA ARG A 522 9.07 -8.56 -9.32
C ARG A 522 8.93 -7.67 -8.09
N GLU A 523 9.71 -7.91 -7.04
CA GLU A 523 9.72 -7.07 -5.84
C GLU A 523 10.22 -5.65 -6.14
N LYS A 524 11.32 -5.51 -6.91
CA LYS A 524 11.82 -4.20 -7.37
C LYS A 524 10.79 -3.45 -8.20
N GLU A 525 10.10 -4.12 -9.12
CA GLU A 525 9.04 -3.52 -9.92
C GLU A 525 7.83 -3.09 -9.06
N ALA A 526 7.42 -3.92 -8.09
CA ALA A 526 6.35 -3.59 -7.15
C ALA A 526 6.72 -2.37 -6.29
N MET A 527 7.97 -2.30 -5.82
CA MET A 527 8.47 -1.19 -5.01
C MET A 527 8.54 0.11 -5.81
N LEU A 528 9.00 0.05 -7.07
CA LEU A 528 8.95 1.19 -8.00
C LEU A 528 7.50 1.62 -8.30
N GLY A 529 6.57 0.67 -8.44
CA GLY A 529 5.14 0.94 -8.59
C GLY A 529 4.54 1.67 -7.39
N LEU A 530 4.88 1.25 -6.17
CA LEU A 530 4.48 1.95 -4.94
C LEU A 530 5.09 3.35 -4.85
N LYS A 531 6.38 3.49 -5.17
CA LYS A 531 7.04 4.80 -5.19
C LYS A 531 6.37 5.78 -6.16
N ARG A 532 6.03 5.32 -7.37
CA ARG A 532 5.27 6.11 -8.36
C ARG A 532 3.88 6.49 -7.86
N LYS A 533 3.17 5.59 -7.17
CA LYS A 533 1.86 5.89 -6.57
C LYS A 533 1.97 6.95 -5.47
N ILE A 534 2.98 6.87 -4.61
CA ILE A 534 3.23 7.87 -3.55
C ILE A 534 3.57 9.23 -4.15
N GLU A 535 4.43 9.26 -5.18
CA GLU A 535 4.75 10.51 -5.89
C GLU A 535 3.51 11.11 -6.58
N ALA A 536 2.68 10.28 -7.23
CA ALA A 536 1.43 10.73 -7.83
C ALA A 536 0.44 11.29 -6.79
N GLN A 537 0.28 10.63 -5.64
CA GLN A 537 -0.57 11.11 -4.54
C GLN A 537 -0.04 12.43 -3.95
N ARG A 538 1.29 12.57 -3.79
CA ARG A 538 1.89 13.83 -3.35
C ARG A 538 1.65 14.96 -4.35
N ALA A 539 1.78 14.68 -5.64
CA ALA A 539 1.48 15.65 -6.69
C ALA A 539 -0.01 16.04 -6.72
N GLU A 540 -0.91 15.09 -6.51
CA GLU A 540 -2.36 15.32 -6.41
C GLU A 540 -2.72 16.20 -5.20
N VAL A 541 -2.14 15.93 -4.03
CA VAL A 541 -2.33 16.76 -2.83
C VAL A 541 -1.79 18.18 -3.06
N ALA A 542 -0.61 18.32 -3.68
CA ALA A 542 -0.05 19.62 -4.01
C ALA A 542 -0.93 20.41 -5.00
N ALA A 543 -1.45 19.74 -6.04
CA ALA A 543 -2.37 20.35 -7.00
C ALA A 543 -3.69 20.79 -6.34
N ARG A 544 -4.23 19.98 -5.43
CA ARG A 544 -5.46 20.30 -4.68
C ARG A 544 -5.26 21.48 -3.74
N ASN A 545 -4.11 21.57 -3.07
CA ASN A 545 -3.77 22.71 -2.23
C ASN A 545 -3.60 23.99 -3.06
N ALA A 546 -2.91 23.91 -4.21
CA ALA A 546 -2.77 25.06 -5.12
C ALA A 546 -4.12 25.52 -5.70
N GLN A 547 -5.06 24.61 -5.98
CA GLN A 547 -6.42 24.96 -6.36
C GLN A 547 -7.18 25.65 -5.23
N LYS A 548 -7.03 25.18 -3.98
CA LYS A 548 -7.68 25.79 -2.82
C LYS A 548 -7.18 27.21 -2.57
N GLU A 549 -5.86 27.41 -2.62
CA GLU A 549 -5.25 28.75 -2.48
C GLU A 549 -5.71 29.71 -3.59
N ARG A 550 -5.86 29.23 -4.83
CA ARG A 550 -6.41 30.04 -5.93
C ARG A 550 -7.87 30.41 -5.70
N ALA A 551 -8.70 29.47 -5.25
CA ALA A 551 -10.11 29.74 -4.95
C ALA A 551 -10.27 30.73 -3.79
N GLU A 552 -9.46 30.60 -2.73
CA GLU A 552 -9.44 31.55 -1.61
C GLU A 552 -8.98 32.95 -2.06
N MET A 553 -7.97 33.04 -2.93
CA MET A 553 -7.53 34.31 -3.50
C MET A 553 -8.62 34.95 -4.39
N GLU A 554 -9.33 34.14 -5.19
CA GLU A 554 -10.43 34.61 -6.02
C GLU A 554 -11.63 35.09 -5.19
N GLU A 555 -11.98 34.37 -4.12
CA GLU A 555 -13.02 34.80 -3.16
C GLU A 555 -12.63 36.10 -2.44
N ALA A 556 -11.37 36.25 -2.03
CA ALA A 556 -10.86 37.48 -1.42
C ALA A 556 -10.93 38.68 -2.39
N LEU A 557 -10.59 38.47 -3.67
CA LEU A 557 -10.71 39.51 -4.71
C LEU A 557 -12.17 39.90 -4.98
N LEU A 558 -13.10 38.93 -4.97
CA LEU A 558 -14.53 39.21 -5.09
C LEU A 558 -15.06 39.98 -3.88
N GLU A 559 -14.62 39.64 -2.67
CA GLU A 559 -14.99 40.38 -1.45
C GLU A 559 -14.44 41.80 -1.47
N GLU A 560 -13.21 42.01 -1.96
CA GLU A 560 -12.62 43.35 -2.13
C GLU A 560 -13.40 44.18 -3.16
N ARG A 561 -13.80 43.59 -4.29
CA ARG A 561 -14.66 44.23 -5.28
C ARG A 561 -16.01 44.62 -4.71
N ALA A 562 -16.67 43.72 -3.97
CA ALA A 562 -17.95 44.01 -3.32
C ALA A 562 -17.84 45.14 -2.29
N LYS A 563 -16.72 45.21 -1.54
CA LYS A 563 -16.43 46.33 -0.63
C LYS A 563 -16.23 47.63 -1.40
N ALA A 564 -15.50 47.61 -2.52
CA ALA A 564 -15.30 48.79 -3.37
C ALA A 564 -16.62 49.30 -3.96
N GLU A 565 -17.46 48.41 -4.49
CA GLU A 565 -18.80 48.75 -5.01
C GLU A 565 -19.70 49.33 -3.91
N ALA A 566 -19.67 48.76 -2.70
CA ALA A 566 -20.44 49.31 -1.56
C ALA A 566 -19.97 50.71 -1.16
N VAL A 567 -18.66 50.98 -1.21
CA VAL A 567 -18.10 52.32 -0.96
C VAL A 567 -18.51 53.31 -2.05
N GLU A 568 -18.49 52.91 -3.32
CA GLU A 568 -18.98 53.76 -4.42
C GLU A 568 -20.49 54.03 -4.28
N ALA A 569 -21.30 53.03 -3.94
CA ALA A 569 -22.73 53.20 -3.72
C ALA A 569 -23.01 54.17 -2.56
N LEU A 570 -22.26 54.09 -1.46
CA LEU A 570 -22.35 55.03 -0.35
C LEU A 570 -21.95 56.45 -0.77
N ARG A 571 -20.88 56.61 -1.55
CA ARG A 571 -20.47 57.92 -2.08
C ARG A 571 -21.56 58.52 -2.97
N ALA A 572 -22.14 57.74 -3.86
CA ALA A 572 -23.24 58.19 -4.73
C ALA A 572 -24.49 58.58 -3.92
N SER A 573 -24.81 57.82 -2.85
CA SER A 573 -25.90 58.16 -1.94
C SER A 573 -25.64 59.47 -1.18
N ILE A 574 -24.41 59.71 -0.74
CA ILE A 574 -24.03 60.96 -0.06
C ILE A 574 -24.12 62.15 -1.03
N GLU A 575 -23.69 62.00 -2.29
CA GLU A 575 -23.86 63.06 -3.28
C GLU A 575 -25.34 63.38 -3.55
N ARG A 576 -26.19 62.36 -3.75
CA ARG A 576 -27.64 62.58 -3.90
C ARG A 576 -28.25 63.30 -2.70
N ALA A 577 -27.88 62.91 -1.48
CA ALA A 577 -28.37 63.57 -0.27
C ALA A 577 -27.93 65.04 -0.19
N LYS A 578 -26.71 65.37 -0.64
CA LYS A 578 -26.23 66.75 -0.73
C LYS A 578 -27.00 67.55 -1.78
N GLU A 579 -27.29 66.96 -2.93
CA GLU A 579 -28.09 67.58 -3.99
C GLU A 579 -29.53 67.83 -3.51
N GLU A 580 -30.17 66.85 -2.88
CA GLU A 580 -31.50 67.00 -2.30
C GLU A 580 -31.54 68.07 -1.20
N ALA A 581 -30.53 68.13 -0.33
CA ALA A 581 -30.43 69.15 0.70
C ALA A 581 -30.25 70.56 0.09
N ALA A 582 -29.46 70.68 -0.98
CA ALA A 582 -29.30 71.93 -1.72
C ALA A 582 -30.61 72.36 -2.40
N GLN A 583 -31.35 71.43 -3.00
CA GLN A 583 -32.66 71.69 -3.59
C GLN A 583 -33.69 72.13 -2.53
N LYS A 584 -33.71 71.48 -1.37
CA LYS A 584 -34.59 71.88 -0.25
C LYS A 584 -34.30 73.29 0.23
N ARG A 585 -33.02 73.64 0.42
CA ARG A 585 -32.62 75.01 0.79
C ARG A 585 -33.04 76.04 -0.26
N ALA A 586 -32.85 75.73 -1.55
CA ALA A 586 -33.30 76.62 -2.62
C ALA A 586 -34.83 76.80 -2.64
N MET A 587 -35.61 75.74 -2.34
CA MET A 587 -37.06 75.87 -2.20
C MET A 587 -37.48 76.66 -0.95
N GLU A 588 -36.77 76.51 0.16
CA GLU A 588 -37.02 77.28 1.38
C GLU A 588 -36.71 78.76 1.16
N GLU A 589 -35.58 79.09 0.53
CA GLU A 589 -35.22 80.47 0.15
C GLU A 589 -36.25 81.08 -0.82
N MET A 590 -36.76 80.32 -1.79
CA MET A 590 -37.85 80.80 -2.66
C MET A 590 -39.13 81.05 -1.88
N LYS A 591 -39.51 80.18 -0.94
CA LYS A 591 -40.70 80.40 -0.08
C LYS A 591 -40.54 81.61 0.82
N GLU A 592 -39.36 81.83 1.39
CA GLU A 592 -39.07 83.03 2.18
C GLU A 592 -39.12 84.30 1.32
N MET A 593 -38.62 84.25 0.09
CA MET A 593 -38.72 85.34 -0.86
C MET A 593 -40.19 85.62 -1.26
N GLU A 594 -41.00 84.59 -1.52
CA GLU A 594 -42.44 84.72 -1.79
C GLU A 594 -43.19 85.35 -0.61
N LEU A 595 -42.88 84.93 0.63
CA LEU A 595 -43.42 85.53 1.85
C LEU A 595 -43.04 87.01 1.99
N ALA A 596 -41.78 87.35 1.72
CA ALA A 596 -41.30 88.74 1.77
C ALA A 596 -41.99 89.63 0.72
N VAL A 597 -42.21 89.11 -0.49
CA VAL A 597 -42.96 89.80 -1.55
C VAL A 597 -44.42 89.99 -1.14
N ALA A 598 -45.08 88.97 -0.60
CA ALA A 598 -46.45 89.08 -0.11
C ALA A 598 -46.58 90.10 1.04
N GLU A 599 -45.61 90.16 1.96
CA GLU A 599 -45.58 91.17 3.02
C GLU A 599 -45.38 92.58 2.45
N GLN A 600 -44.57 92.73 1.41
CA GLN A 600 -44.39 94.00 0.70
C GLN A 600 -45.66 94.45 -0.01
N GLU A 601 -46.36 93.55 -0.70
CA GLU A 601 -47.65 93.83 -1.34
C GLU A 601 -48.71 94.27 -0.32
N GLN A 602 -48.79 93.62 0.84
CA GLN A 602 -49.69 94.03 1.93
C GLN A 602 -49.36 95.43 2.46
N LYS A 603 -48.07 95.78 2.60
CA LYS A 603 -47.63 97.13 3.01
C LYS A 603 -47.99 98.17 1.96
N GLU A 604 -47.82 97.86 0.68
CA GLU A 604 -48.21 98.74 -0.43
C GLU A 604 -49.73 98.94 -0.51
N GLU A 605 -50.51 97.89 -0.27
CA GLU A 605 -51.97 97.97 -0.23
C GLU A 605 -52.47 98.78 0.98
N ALA A 606 -51.87 98.60 2.17
CA ALA A 606 -52.15 99.43 3.34
C ALA A 606 -51.82 100.91 3.09
N LEU A 607 -50.72 101.21 2.38
CA LEU A 607 -50.36 102.57 1.97
C LEU A 607 -51.35 103.15 0.95
N ARG A 608 -51.87 102.35 0.02
CA ARG A 608 -52.94 102.78 -0.90
C ARG A 608 -54.23 103.11 -0.15
N GLN A 609 -54.65 102.26 0.78
CA GLN A 609 -55.84 102.51 1.61
C GLN A 609 -55.68 103.76 2.49
N LEU A 610 -54.48 104.01 3.03
CA LEU A 610 -54.16 105.25 3.75
C LEU A 610 -54.26 106.48 2.83
N LYS A 611 -53.74 106.40 1.60
CA LYS A 611 -53.86 107.47 0.62
C LYS A 611 -55.32 107.74 0.24
N GLU A 612 -56.13 106.71 -0.02
CA GLU A 612 -57.57 106.87 -0.28
C GLU A 612 -58.31 107.50 0.91
N LYS A 613 -57.98 107.11 2.16
CA LYS A 613 -58.54 107.74 3.37
C LYS A 613 -58.15 109.21 3.50
N ILE A 614 -56.90 109.55 3.16
CA ILE A 614 -56.43 110.93 3.15
C ILE A 614 -57.14 111.74 2.06
N ASP A 615 -57.31 111.17 0.87
CA ASP A 615 -57.94 111.87 -0.25
C ASP A 615 -59.46 112.02 -0.07
N SER A 616 -60.15 111.02 0.50
CA SER A 616 -61.55 111.14 0.93
C SER A 616 -61.73 112.17 2.06
N ALA A 617 -60.84 112.19 3.06
CA ALA A 617 -60.86 113.22 4.10
C ALA A 617 -60.60 114.64 3.54
N LYS A 618 -59.82 114.76 2.46
CA LYS A 618 -59.61 116.04 1.76
C LYS A 618 -60.81 116.46 0.93
N THR A 619 -61.56 115.52 0.34
CA THR A 619 -62.81 115.85 -0.37
C THR A 619 -63.93 116.24 0.58
N ASP A 620 -64.06 115.59 1.73
CA ASP A 620 -65.04 115.96 2.76
C ASP A 620 -64.77 117.35 3.35
N LYS A 621 -63.49 117.71 3.51
CA LYS A 621 -63.06 119.05 3.95
C LYS A 621 -63.24 120.14 2.90
N LYS A 622 -63.51 119.81 1.63
CA LYS A 622 -63.87 120.76 0.57
C LYS A 622 -65.39 120.94 0.42
N GLN A 623 -66.19 120.06 1.01
CA GLN A 623 -67.66 120.13 1.00
C GLN A 623 -68.25 120.77 2.27
N GLN A 624 -67.44 120.95 3.31
CA GLN A 624 -67.66 121.89 4.41
C GLN A 624 -67.07 123.26 4.06
#